data_AF-G8T8G3-F1
#
_entry.id   AF-G8T8G3-F1
#
_cell.length_a   1.000
_cell.length_b   1.000
_cell.length_c   1.000
_cell.angle_alpha   90.00
_cell.angle_beta   90.00
_cell.angle_gamma   90.00
#
_symmetry.space_group_name_H-M   'P 1'
#
loop_
_entity.id
_entity.type
_entity.pdbx_description
1 polymer ?
#
loop_
_entity_poly.entity_id
_entity_poly.type
_entity_poly.pdbx_seq_one_letter_code
_entity_poly.pdbx_strand_id
1 'polypeptide(L)'
;MCTVTFIPTSKGIYLTSNRDENKHRSQALPPAQYSSSAGRLIYPKDQDASGSWIGLKENGDAAVLLNGAFDNHTRQPAYRKSRGLIFLDIFEHCNPGESFSTIDLNYIEPFTLVVYFNRQLWEYRWDGHRKHTLLLDATKPHIWSSATLYDTSAKQQRKRWFLKWFSSTSPIDISKVMGFHQYGGLGDLYNGLVIDRGNMHTVSITSVFGNAGSPLMNYHDLQTGANVSTKFERPALPSKESVFQKASLFVRRARIKIANWEFWPLHLVYGPLYFYWCWLSIRARSLFFFSAANPGIQYSGFVHERKSEIYKLIPKQYYPLTKLCTAGQPELKLAQNLKREGLLFPMIAKPDVGERGIQVKLLHSQAELEMYASRSKVDFLLQQFISYKQEVGIFYYRIPGQDRGYISGIVGKEFLTVTGDGKSSIESLVKDEDRFLLQLSALRYTYGDFLNTVLAEGAECVLVPYGSHSRGAKFIDLSYQITEKLTQVIDGVCRQIPGFYYGRLDIKFNSWEELCEGKNFSIIELNGAGSEPTHIYDPGHSLLYAWKEICRHWHLLYKISRLNARQKTLVLMNSREGIKMIRDHHRYLKTITQV
;
A
#
# COMPACT_ATOMS: atom_id res chain seq x y z
N MET A 1 -9.98 13.57 30.35
CA MET A 1 -9.79 12.74 29.13
C MET A 1 -8.91 11.56 29.44
N CYS A 2 -9.36 10.33 29.20
CA CYS A 2 -8.75 9.18 29.87
C CYS A 2 -8.46 7.96 29.02
N THR A 3 -9.32 7.53 28.11
CA THR A 3 -9.00 6.42 27.21
C THR A 3 -9.49 6.67 25.80
N VAL A 4 -8.61 6.37 24.84
CA VAL A 4 -8.88 6.46 23.41
C VAL A 4 -8.60 5.10 22.79
N THR A 5 -9.47 4.62 21.90
CA THR A 5 -9.15 3.52 20.99
C THR A 5 -9.20 3.99 19.55
N PHE A 6 -8.30 3.45 18.74
CA PHE A 6 -8.32 3.54 17.28
C PHE A 6 -8.50 2.12 16.75
N ILE A 7 -9.51 1.91 15.92
CA ILE A 7 -9.85 0.59 15.37
C ILE A 7 -10.02 0.73 13.85
N PRO A 8 -9.09 0.19 13.05
CA PRO A 8 -9.25 0.17 11.60
C PRO A 8 -10.23 -0.92 11.18
N THR A 9 -10.99 -0.63 10.14
CA THR A 9 -11.95 -1.54 9.50
C THR A 9 -11.75 -1.50 7.98
N SER A 10 -12.36 -2.43 7.25
CA SER A 10 -12.36 -2.39 5.79
C SER A 10 -13.10 -1.18 5.19
N LYS A 11 -13.88 -0.44 6.00
CA LYS A 11 -14.72 0.68 5.56
C LYS A 11 -14.25 2.04 6.10
N GLY A 12 -13.19 2.11 6.88
CA GLY A 12 -12.77 3.32 7.58
C GLY A 12 -12.23 3.01 8.98
N ILE A 13 -12.21 4.00 9.86
CA ILE A 13 -11.67 3.88 11.22
C ILE A 13 -12.74 4.21 12.26
N TYR A 14 -12.67 3.59 13.42
CA TYR A 14 -13.32 4.10 14.63
C TYR A 14 -12.26 4.76 15.52
N LEU A 15 -12.48 6.02 15.87
CA LEU A 15 -11.70 6.74 16.89
C LEU A 15 -12.65 7.06 18.05
N THR A 16 -12.48 6.38 19.19
CA THR A 16 -13.43 6.44 20.30
C THR A 16 -12.77 6.88 21.57
N SER A 17 -13.41 7.76 22.33
CA SER A 17 -12.87 8.35 23.56
C SER A 17 -13.85 8.31 24.73
N ASN A 18 -13.35 7.95 25.92
CA ASN A 18 -14.00 8.21 27.21
C ASN A 18 -13.52 9.56 27.76
N ARG A 19 -14.47 10.47 28.05
CA ARG A 19 -14.19 11.75 28.72
C ARG A 19 -14.42 11.60 30.21
N ASP A 20 -13.33 11.66 30.97
CA ASP A 20 -13.36 11.74 32.43
C ASP A 20 -13.20 13.20 32.86
N GLU A 21 -14.05 13.62 33.79
CA GLU A 21 -14.20 15.01 34.22
C GLU A 21 -14.47 15.17 35.72
N ASN A 22 -14.14 16.34 36.26
CA ASN A 22 -14.48 16.71 37.64
C ASN A 22 -15.98 16.97 37.80
N LYS A 23 -16.55 16.61 38.95
CA LYS A 23 -17.98 16.83 39.31
C LYS A 23 -18.45 18.27 39.21
N HIS A 24 -17.56 19.24 39.36
CA HIS A 24 -17.92 20.66 39.33
C HIS A 24 -17.90 21.29 37.93
N ARG A 25 -17.52 20.54 36.89
CA ARG A 25 -17.43 21.08 35.53
C ARG A 25 -18.80 21.09 34.87
N SER A 26 -19.07 22.13 34.07
CA SER A 26 -20.33 22.23 33.33
C SER A 26 -20.49 21.08 32.32
N GLN A 27 -21.73 20.69 32.07
CA GLN A 27 -22.04 19.68 31.06
C GLN A 27 -21.59 20.16 29.68
N ALA A 28 -20.97 19.28 28.89
CA ALA A 28 -20.55 19.63 27.54
C ALA A 28 -21.74 19.71 26.58
N LEU A 29 -21.64 20.58 25.57
CA LEU A 29 -22.60 20.60 24.49
C LEU A 29 -22.40 19.37 23.59
N PRO A 30 -23.49 18.71 23.16
CA PRO A 30 -23.41 17.56 22.27
C PRO A 30 -22.79 17.96 20.91
N PRO A 31 -22.34 16.98 20.10
CA PRO A 31 -21.70 17.28 18.83
C PRO A 31 -22.61 18.05 17.87
N ALA A 32 -22.12 19.19 17.40
CA ALA A 32 -22.77 20.00 16.37
C ALA A 32 -21.80 20.22 15.19
N GLN A 33 -22.33 20.75 14.09
CA GLN A 33 -21.52 21.13 12.92
C GLN A 33 -21.02 22.57 13.06
N TYR A 34 -19.75 22.78 12.72
CA TYR A 34 -19.08 24.07 12.72
C TYR A 34 -18.34 24.28 11.40
N SER A 35 -18.28 25.52 10.94
CA SER A 35 -17.52 25.89 9.74
C SER A 35 -16.11 26.32 10.15
N SER A 36 -15.10 25.87 9.40
CA SER A 36 -13.69 26.26 9.58
C SER A 36 -13.03 26.59 8.23
N SER A 37 -11.84 27.18 8.26
CA SER A 37 -11.06 27.49 7.06
C SER A 37 -10.65 26.25 6.25
N ALA A 38 -10.53 25.07 6.87
CA ALA A 38 -10.24 23.81 6.19
C ALA A 38 -11.47 22.92 5.94
N GLY A 39 -12.68 23.50 5.96
CA GLY A 39 -13.93 22.80 5.69
C GLY A 39 -14.83 22.67 6.93
N ARG A 40 -15.80 21.75 6.87
CA ARG A 40 -16.75 21.54 7.97
C ARG A 40 -16.22 20.54 9.00
N LEU A 41 -16.54 20.83 10.26
CA LEU A 41 -16.15 20.03 11.43
C LEU A 41 -17.37 19.61 12.23
N ILE A 42 -17.29 18.43 12.84
CA ILE A 42 -18.21 17.98 13.89
C ILE A 42 -17.40 17.74 15.15
N TYR A 43 -17.82 18.33 16.27
CA TYR A 43 -17.24 18.08 17.59
C TYR A 43 -18.20 18.48 18.72
N PRO A 44 -18.14 17.81 19.90
CA PRO A 44 -18.78 18.30 21.12
C PRO A 44 -17.99 19.49 21.67
N LYS A 45 -18.66 20.41 22.37
CA LYS A 45 -18.02 21.65 22.87
C LYS A 45 -18.00 21.69 24.39
N ASP A 46 -16.84 22.02 24.93
CA ASP A 46 -16.65 22.30 26.34
C ASP A 46 -17.21 23.68 26.67
N GLN A 47 -18.20 23.78 27.56
CA GLN A 47 -18.83 25.08 27.86
C GLN A 47 -17.88 26.04 28.58
N ASP A 48 -17.09 25.54 29.53
CA ASP A 48 -16.25 26.40 30.37
C ASP A 48 -15.02 26.92 29.62
N ALA A 49 -14.42 26.07 28.79
CA ALA A 49 -13.18 26.39 28.07
C ALA A 49 -13.38 26.73 26.59
N SER A 50 -14.62 26.64 26.07
CA SER A 50 -15.01 26.84 24.67
C SER A 50 -14.27 25.98 23.62
N GLY A 51 -13.43 25.04 24.04
CA GLY A 51 -12.68 24.14 23.18
C GLY A 51 -13.37 22.79 22.94
N SER A 52 -12.64 21.85 22.35
CA SER A 52 -13.09 20.46 22.20
C SER A 52 -11.97 19.47 22.54
N TRP A 53 -12.29 18.19 22.57
CA TRP A 53 -11.34 17.10 22.82
C TRP A 53 -11.36 16.02 21.74
N ILE A 54 -12.34 16.06 20.84
CA ILE A 54 -12.47 15.10 19.75
C ILE A 54 -13.16 15.79 18.58
N GLY A 55 -12.68 15.54 17.37
CA GLY A 55 -13.17 16.20 16.17
C GLY A 55 -13.15 15.29 14.97
N LEU A 56 -14.05 15.58 14.04
CA LEU A 56 -14.22 14.90 12.77
C LEU A 56 -14.36 15.93 11.66
N LYS A 57 -13.61 15.77 10.57
CA LYS A 57 -13.74 16.54 9.33
C LYS A 57 -14.66 15.84 8.34
N GLU A 58 -15.21 16.60 7.40
CA GLU A 58 -16.09 16.05 6.36
C GLU A 58 -15.41 15.08 5.39
N ASN A 59 -14.08 15.15 5.27
CA ASN A 59 -13.25 14.23 4.49
C ASN A 59 -12.93 12.91 5.24
N GLY A 60 -13.36 12.77 6.49
CA GLY A 60 -13.13 11.59 7.32
C GLY A 60 -11.86 11.63 8.18
N ASP A 61 -11.06 12.70 8.11
CA ASP A 61 -9.98 12.93 9.08
C ASP A 61 -10.58 13.14 10.47
N ALA A 62 -9.91 12.61 11.49
CA ALA A 62 -10.39 12.62 12.85
C ALA A 62 -9.24 12.86 13.82
N ALA A 63 -9.50 13.55 14.92
CA ALA A 63 -8.48 13.77 15.93
C ALA A 63 -9.08 13.74 17.33
N VAL A 64 -8.25 13.40 18.31
CA VAL A 64 -8.63 13.37 19.72
C VAL A 64 -7.47 13.82 20.60
N LEU A 65 -7.81 14.54 21.67
CA LEU A 65 -6.92 15.12 22.66
C LEU A 65 -6.93 14.28 23.94
N LEU A 66 -5.74 13.92 24.42
CA LEU A 66 -5.51 13.34 25.74
C LEU A 66 -4.69 14.29 26.63
N ASN A 67 -4.90 14.17 27.94
CA ASN A 67 -4.19 14.95 28.93
C ASN A 67 -2.78 14.37 29.18
N GLY A 68 -1.78 15.26 29.24
CA GLY A 68 -0.39 14.89 29.48
C GLY A 68 0.31 14.31 28.25
N ALA A 69 1.64 14.26 28.32
CA ALA A 69 2.50 13.68 27.29
C ALA A 69 2.91 12.24 27.66
N PHE A 70 4.06 12.07 28.29
CA PHE A 70 4.59 10.75 28.67
C PHE A 70 4.21 10.38 30.11
N ASP A 71 4.44 11.30 31.03
CA ASP A 71 4.24 11.17 32.47
C ASP A 71 3.27 12.23 33.00
N ASN A 72 2.87 12.08 34.26
CA ASN A 72 2.08 13.09 34.94
C ASN A 72 2.94 14.34 35.17
N HIS A 73 2.45 15.51 34.75
CA HIS A 73 3.18 16.78 34.85
C HIS A 73 2.71 17.60 36.05
N THR A 74 3.59 18.41 36.61
CA THR A 74 3.22 19.39 37.64
C THR A 74 2.50 20.57 36.99
N ARG A 75 1.30 20.88 37.48
CA ARG A 75 0.48 21.98 36.94
C ARG A 75 1.11 23.34 37.28
N GLN A 76 1.24 24.21 36.29
CA GLN A 76 1.71 25.58 36.51
C GLN A 76 0.55 26.56 36.84
N PRO A 77 0.82 27.67 37.57
CA PRO A 77 -0.24 28.57 38.07
C PRO A 77 -1.00 29.37 37.00
N ALA A 78 -0.42 29.58 35.80
CA ALA A 78 -1.13 30.20 34.67
C ALA A 78 -0.70 29.58 33.33
N TYR A 79 -1.68 29.13 32.53
CA TYR A 79 -1.49 28.72 31.14
C TYR A 79 -2.16 29.72 30.20
N ARG A 80 -1.52 29.96 29.05
CA ARG A 80 -1.93 30.96 28.06
C ARG A 80 -3.26 30.61 27.37
N LYS A 81 -3.48 29.32 27.09
CA LYS A 81 -4.68 28.81 26.40
C LYS A 81 -5.04 27.42 26.91
N SER A 82 -6.32 27.06 26.83
CA SER A 82 -6.77 25.70 27.14
C SER A 82 -6.31 24.71 26.06
N ARG A 83 -6.00 23.46 26.45
CA ARG A 83 -5.63 22.39 25.50
C ARG A 83 -6.73 22.14 24.47
N GLY A 84 -7.99 22.30 24.85
CA GLY A 84 -9.12 22.11 23.95
C GLY A 84 -9.23 23.17 22.86
N LEU A 85 -8.74 24.38 23.10
CA LEU A 85 -8.64 25.42 22.06
C LEU A 85 -7.40 25.21 21.18
N ILE A 86 -6.28 24.77 21.76
CA ILE A 86 -5.08 24.39 20.99
C ILE A 86 -5.38 23.20 20.06
N PHE A 87 -6.17 22.23 20.53
CA PHE A 87 -6.68 21.14 19.72
C PHE A 87 -7.42 21.65 18.48
N LEU A 88 -8.34 22.61 18.65
CA LEU A 88 -9.08 23.19 17.53
C LEU A 88 -8.14 23.96 16.59
N ASP A 89 -7.24 24.82 17.11
CA ASP A 89 -6.27 25.57 16.28
C ASP A 89 -5.44 24.65 15.37
N ILE A 90 -5.04 23.48 15.89
CA ILE A 90 -4.25 22.48 15.14
C ILE A 90 -5.14 21.71 14.17
N PHE A 91 -6.30 21.23 14.63
CA PHE A 91 -7.14 20.34 13.84
C PHE A 91 -7.89 21.08 12.72
N GLU A 92 -8.26 22.34 12.92
CA GLU A 92 -8.87 23.22 11.91
C GLU A 92 -7.93 23.50 10.74
N HIS A 93 -6.62 23.29 10.88
CA HIS A 93 -5.67 23.49 9.78
C HIS A 93 -5.79 22.40 8.69
N CYS A 94 -5.51 22.75 7.44
CA CYS A 94 -5.52 21.80 6.32
C CYS A 94 -4.45 20.70 6.46
N ASN A 95 -3.36 21.02 7.16
CA ASN A 95 -2.30 20.09 7.56
C ASN A 95 -2.05 20.19 9.07
N PRO A 96 -2.65 19.31 9.90
CA PRO A 96 -2.48 19.35 11.35
C PRO A 96 -1.03 19.12 11.82
N GLY A 97 -0.23 18.37 11.07
CA GLY A 97 1.18 18.11 11.43
C GLY A 97 2.06 19.34 11.28
N GLU A 98 1.85 20.10 10.20
CA GLU A 98 2.49 21.40 10.00
C GLU A 98 2.06 22.39 11.07
N SER A 99 0.75 22.51 11.33
CA SER A 99 0.22 23.39 12.37
C SER A 99 0.78 23.05 13.76
N PHE A 100 0.84 21.76 14.12
CA PHE A 100 1.46 21.32 15.37
C PHE A 100 2.93 21.73 15.44
N SER A 101 3.67 21.64 14.33
CA SER A 101 5.09 21.98 14.27
C SER A 101 5.34 23.48 14.44
N THR A 102 4.46 24.34 13.92
CA THR A 102 4.65 25.80 13.91
C THR A 102 3.96 26.55 15.05
N ILE A 103 2.86 26.03 15.61
CA ILE A 103 2.09 26.71 16.66
C ILE A 103 2.92 26.97 17.92
N ASP A 104 2.79 28.16 18.52
CA ASP A 104 3.45 28.47 19.79
C ASP A 104 2.80 27.71 20.95
N LEU A 105 3.55 26.81 21.59
CA LEU A 105 3.10 26.04 22.75
C LEU A 105 3.71 26.53 24.07
N ASN A 106 4.39 27.68 24.06
CA ASN A 106 4.85 28.32 25.28
C ASN A 106 3.67 28.60 26.22
N TYR A 107 3.84 28.23 27.49
CA TYR A 107 2.81 28.30 28.53
C TYR A 107 1.51 27.57 28.16
N ILE A 108 1.59 26.47 27.39
CA ILE A 108 0.49 25.53 27.17
C ILE A 108 0.73 24.26 27.97
N GLU A 109 -0.32 23.78 28.63
CA GLU A 109 -0.27 22.57 29.43
C GLU A 109 0.03 21.32 28.58
N PRO A 110 0.89 20.38 29.03
CA PRO A 110 1.23 19.17 28.29
C PRO A 110 0.03 18.33 27.82
N PHE A 111 0.14 17.80 26.60
CA PHE A 111 -0.92 17.05 25.94
C PHE A 111 -0.40 16.04 24.92
N THR A 112 -1.30 15.13 24.55
CA THR A 112 -1.12 14.18 23.44
C THR A 112 -2.30 14.35 22.47
N LEU A 113 -2.02 14.49 21.18
CA LEU A 113 -2.99 14.43 20.10
C LEU A 113 -2.81 13.14 19.32
N VAL A 114 -3.91 12.42 19.12
CA VAL A 114 -3.97 11.32 18.15
C VAL A 114 -4.76 11.82 16.95
N VAL A 115 -4.13 11.86 15.79
CA VAL A 115 -4.66 12.48 14.58
C VAL A 115 -4.63 11.47 13.44
N TYR A 116 -5.80 11.04 12.98
CA TYR A 116 -5.95 10.35 11.71
C TYR A 116 -6.12 11.38 10.60
N PHE A 117 -5.08 11.54 9.78
CA PHE A 117 -5.01 12.54 8.72
C PHE A 117 -4.45 11.89 7.45
N ASN A 118 -5.12 12.09 6.32
CA ASN A 118 -4.72 11.54 5.02
C ASN A 118 -4.38 10.04 5.07
N ARG A 119 -5.23 9.27 5.77
CA ARG A 119 -5.11 7.81 5.97
C ARG A 119 -3.90 7.34 6.77
N GLN A 120 -3.19 8.28 7.39
CA GLN A 120 -2.11 8.02 8.32
C GLN A 120 -2.58 8.33 9.74
N LEU A 121 -2.04 7.60 10.72
CA LEU A 121 -2.33 7.82 12.12
C LEU A 121 -1.09 8.43 12.76
N TRP A 122 -1.22 9.64 13.28
CA TRP A 122 -0.14 10.38 13.91
C TRP A 122 -0.41 10.57 15.39
N GLU A 123 0.64 10.52 16.19
CA GLU A 123 0.64 10.91 17.58
C GLU A 123 1.58 12.11 17.75
N TYR A 124 1.02 13.23 18.20
CA TYR A 124 1.77 14.46 18.50
C TYR A 124 1.74 14.70 20.00
N ARG A 125 2.89 14.88 20.64
CA ARG A 125 2.97 15.16 22.08
C ARG A 125 3.70 16.46 22.34
N TRP A 126 3.13 17.27 23.22
CA TRP A 126 3.79 18.43 23.81
C TRP A 126 4.06 18.11 25.28
N ASP A 127 5.34 18.00 25.65
CA ASP A 127 5.75 17.64 27.02
C ASP A 127 5.93 18.87 27.95
N GLY A 128 5.72 20.08 27.44
CA GLY A 128 5.97 21.34 28.14
C GLY A 128 7.28 22.04 27.74
N HIS A 129 8.16 21.31 27.04
CA HIS A 129 9.47 21.82 26.59
C HIS A 129 9.75 21.52 25.11
N ARG A 130 9.38 20.33 24.63
CA ARG A 130 9.64 19.82 23.28
C ARG A 130 8.38 19.22 22.67
N LYS A 131 8.31 19.36 21.34
CA LYS A 131 7.31 18.72 20.49
C LYS A 131 7.84 17.37 20.03
N HIS A 132 7.01 16.35 20.13
CA HIS A 132 7.32 14.99 19.70
C HIS A 132 6.27 14.54 18.68
N THR A 133 6.73 13.85 17.64
CA THR A 133 5.87 13.35 16.57
C THR A 133 6.19 11.89 16.33
N LEU A 134 5.14 11.06 16.28
CA LEU A 134 5.24 9.64 16.02
C LEU A 134 4.19 9.22 14.99
N LEU A 135 4.64 8.65 13.87
CA LEU A 135 3.75 7.99 12.91
C LEU A 135 3.42 6.58 13.42
N LEU A 136 2.13 6.25 13.47
CA LEU A 136 1.60 4.97 13.91
C LEU A 136 0.99 4.20 12.74
N ASP A 137 1.00 2.88 12.85
CA ASP A 137 0.38 2.00 11.86
C ASP A 137 -1.16 2.11 11.91
N ALA A 138 -1.73 2.84 10.96
CA ALA A 138 -3.17 2.98 10.81
C ALA A 138 -3.91 1.67 10.42
N THR A 139 -3.20 0.57 10.14
CA THR A 139 -3.79 -0.75 9.85
C THR A 139 -3.96 -1.64 11.08
N LYS A 140 -3.49 -1.20 12.25
CA LYS A 140 -3.63 -1.92 13.53
C LYS A 140 -4.53 -1.17 14.51
N PRO A 141 -5.20 -1.89 15.43
CA PRO A 141 -5.90 -1.26 16.53
C PRO A 141 -4.90 -0.72 17.56
N HIS A 142 -5.18 0.47 18.10
CA HIS A 142 -4.38 1.11 19.15
C HIS A 142 -5.27 1.52 20.31
N ILE A 143 -4.68 1.60 21.51
CA ILE A 143 -5.34 2.12 22.70
C ILE A 143 -4.37 3.01 23.46
N TRP A 144 -4.86 4.18 23.88
CA TRP A 144 -4.16 5.13 24.72
C TRP A 144 -4.92 5.32 26.01
N SER A 145 -4.18 5.56 27.07
CA SER A 145 -4.71 5.94 28.37
C SER A 145 -3.92 7.14 28.89
N SER A 146 -4.64 8.14 29.39
CA SER A 146 -4.07 9.41 29.84
C SER A 146 -2.97 9.20 30.89
N ALA A 147 -1.83 9.86 30.68
CA ALA A 147 -0.68 9.78 31.59
C ALA A 147 -0.94 10.45 32.94
N THR A 148 -1.86 11.40 33.00
CA THR A 148 -2.19 12.12 34.24
C THR A 148 -3.13 11.34 35.15
N LEU A 149 -3.77 10.27 34.67
CA LEU A 149 -4.90 9.62 35.36
C LEU A 149 -4.71 8.12 35.60
N TYR A 150 -3.82 7.47 34.85
CA TYR A 150 -3.54 6.04 34.97
C TYR A 150 -2.05 5.80 35.09
N ASP A 151 -1.68 4.98 36.07
CA ASP A 151 -0.34 4.45 36.19
C ASP A 151 -0.05 3.37 35.13
N THR A 152 1.18 2.89 35.10
CA THR A 152 1.61 1.86 34.14
C THR A 152 0.79 0.57 34.26
N SER A 153 0.38 0.18 35.47
CA SER A 153 -0.41 -1.04 35.72
C SER A 153 -1.81 -0.94 35.11
N ALA A 154 -2.51 0.16 35.38
CA ALA A 154 -3.84 0.44 34.85
C ALA A 154 -3.82 0.58 33.33
N LYS A 155 -2.80 1.25 32.75
CA LYS A 155 -2.61 1.32 31.28
C LYS A 155 -2.47 -0.08 30.67
N GLN A 156 -1.66 -0.95 31.27
CA GLN A 156 -1.49 -2.34 30.81
C GLN A 156 -2.76 -3.18 30.97
N GLN A 157 -3.51 -3.00 32.06
CA GLN A 157 -4.78 -3.70 32.28
C GLN A 157 -5.83 -3.32 31.22
N ARG A 158 -6.01 -2.03 30.93
CA ARG A 158 -6.90 -1.57 29.86
C ARG A 158 -6.50 -2.10 28.49
N LYS A 159 -5.19 -2.12 28.20
CA LYS A 159 -4.66 -2.74 26.98
C LYS A 159 -5.01 -4.23 26.89
N ARG A 160 -4.91 -4.97 28.00
CA ARG A 160 -5.32 -6.39 28.05
C ARG A 160 -6.82 -6.57 27.80
N TRP A 161 -7.68 -5.75 28.42
CA TRP A 161 -9.12 -5.80 28.16
C TRP A 161 -9.45 -5.50 26.70
N PHE A 162 -8.83 -4.48 26.13
CA PHE A 162 -9.02 -4.09 24.73
C PHE A 162 -8.61 -5.20 23.77
N LEU A 163 -7.40 -5.75 23.93
CA LEU A 163 -6.89 -6.81 23.06
C LEU A 163 -7.74 -8.09 23.18
N LYS A 164 -8.14 -8.47 24.39
CA LYS A 164 -9.05 -9.60 24.62
C LYS A 164 -10.36 -9.39 23.89
N TRP A 165 -11.04 -8.26 24.13
CA TRP A 165 -12.30 -7.92 23.48
C TRP A 165 -12.17 -7.88 21.95
N PHE A 166 -11.15 -7.19 21.43
CA PHE A 166 -10.93 -7.03 19.99
C PHE A 166 -10.70 -8.39 19.31
N SER A 167 -9.91 -9.28 19.94
CA SER A 167 -9.63 -10.62 19.40
C SER A 167 -10.84 -11.55 19.34
N SER A 168 -11.82 -11.37 20.24
CA SER A 168 -13.03 -12.20 20.30
C SER A 168 -14.22 -11.61 19.56
N THR A 169 -14.06 -10.43 18.94
CA THR A 169 -15.19 -9.67 18.39
C THR A 169 -15.07 -9.51 16.88
N SER A 170 -15.90 -10.24 16.14
CA SER A 170 -16.05 -10.11 14.69
C SER A 170 -17.50 -10.34 14.26
N PRO A 171 -18.08 -9.55 13.33
CA PRO A 171 -17.53 -8.30 12.79
C PRO A 171 -17.54 -7.18 13.84
N ILE A 172 -16.67 -6.17 13.66
CA ILE A 172 -16.65 -4.96 14.49
C ILE A 172 -17.63 -3.93 13.91
N ASP A 173 -18.49 -3.40 14.77
CA ASP A 173 -19.42 -2.32 14.47
C ASP A 173 -19.45 -1.30 15.62
N ILE A 174 -20.10 -0.16 15.37
CA ILE A 174 -20.19 0.94 16.33
C ILE A 174 -20.81 0.53 17.67
N SER A 175 -21.83 -0.33 17.67
CA SER A 175 -22.52 -0.74 18.89
C SER A 175 -21.57 -1.52 19.80
N LYS A 176 -20.79 -2.44 19.22
CA LYS A 176 -19.79 -3.21 19.95
C LYS A 176 -18.64 -2.33 20.46
N VAL A 177 -18.18 -1.37 19.65
CA VAL A 177 -17.14 -0.41 20.07
C VAL A 177 -17.62 0.43 21.25
N MET A 178 -18.81 1.02 21.16
CA MET A 178 -19.42 1.79 22.26
C MET A 178 -19.63 0.91 23.50
N GLY A 179 -20.07 -0.33 23.31
CA GLY A 179 -20.22 -1.32 24.39
C GLY A 179 -18.90 -1.63 25.10
N PHE A 180 -17.78 -1.78 24.38
CA PHE A 180 -16.47 -1.92 25.02
C PHE A 180 -16.10 -0.70 25.86
N HIS A 181 -16.34 0.50 25.34
CA HIS A 181 -16.05 1.74 26.07
C HIS A 181 -16.98 1.97 27.27
N GLN A 182 -18.16 1.36 27.28
CA GLN A 182 -19.12 1.46 28.38
C GLN A 182 -18.94 0.37 29.45
N TYR A 183 -18.54 -0.83 29.06
CA TYR A 183 -18.51 -2.01 29.95
C TYR A 183 -17.12 -2.64 30.11
N GLY A 184 -16.09 -2.13 29.44
CA GLY A 184 -14.72 -2.62 29.61
C GLY A 184 -14.25 -2.47 31.06
N GLY A 185 -13.83 -3.57 31.68
CA GLY A 185 -13.42 -3.54 33.10
C GLY A 185 -14.59 -3.35 34.07
N LEU A 186 -15.81 -3.73 33.68
CA LEU A 186 -17.01 -3.67 34.52
C LEU A 186 -16.75 -4.22 35.94
N GLY A 187 -17.16 -3.47 36.95
CA GLY A 187 -16.93 -3.78 38.36
C GLY A 187 -15.71 -3.08 38.98
N ASP A 188 -14.80 -2.53 38.17
CA ASP A 188 -13.67 -1.73 38.64
C ASP A 188 -13.97 -0.23 38.48
N LEU A 189 -14.52 0.38 39.53
CA LEU A 189 -14.87 1.81 39.53
C LEU A 189 -13.65 2.75 39.47
N TYR A 190 -12.44 2.24 39.73
CA TYR A 190 -11.23 3.06 39.77
C TYR A 190 -10.44 3.02 38.46
N ASN A 191 -10.31 1.83 37.84
CA ASN A 191 -9.52 1.61 36.64
C ASN A 191 -10.33 1.06 35.44
N GLY A 192 -11.61 0.76 35.58
CA GLY A 192 -12.52 0.39 34.48
C GLY A 192 -12.75 1.51 33.48
N LEU A 193 -13.20 1.21 32.25
CA LEU A 193 -13.32 2.21 31.18
C LEU A 193 -14.30 3.34 31.52
N VAL A 194 -15.31 3.04 32.32
CA VAL A 194 -16.20 4.01 32.99
C VAL A 194 -15.79 4.05 34.46
N ILE A 195 -15.21 5.16 34.90
CA ILE A 195 -14.74 5.34 36.28
C ILE A 195 -15.70 6.17 37.12
N ASP A 196 -15.65 5.95 38.43
CA ASP A 196 -16.16 6.85 39.48
C ASP A 196 -15.19 6.83 40.67
N ARG A 197 -14.38 7.88 40.79
CA ARG A 197 -13.38 8.07 41.86
C ARG A 197 -13.84 9.08 42.91
N GLY A 198 -15.13 9.35 43.01
CA GLY A 198 -15.66 10.38 43.92
C GLY A 198 -15.53 11.79 43.33
N ASN A 199 -14.33 12.33 43.12
CA ASN A 199 -14.18 13.70 42.58
C ASN A 199 -14.12 13.76 41.05
N MET A 200 -14.04 12.59 40.39
CA MET A 200 -13.88 12.48 38.94
C MET A 200 -14.59 11.23 38.44
N HIS A 201 -15.35 11.38 37.36
CA HIS A 201 -16.14 10.31 36.77
C HIS A 201 -16.16 10.44 35.25
N THR A 202 -16.46 9.34 34.56
CA THR A 202 -16.65 9.36 33.10
C THR A 202 -18.00 9.98 32.77
N VAL A 203 -18.00 11.08 32.01
CA VAL A 203 -19.21 11.85 31.70
C VAL A 203 -19.77 11.55 30.31
N SER A 204 -18.92 11.14 29.37
CA SER A 204 -19.37 10.84 28.01
C SER A 204 -18.46 9.84 27.29
N ILE A 205 -19.05 9.14 26.33
CA ILE A 205 -18.34 8.31 25.36
C ILE A 205 -18.60 8.89 23.97
N THR A 206 -17.55 9.23 23.25
CA THR A 206 -17.67 9.77 21.89
C THR A 206 -16.93 8.88 20.91
N SER A 207 -17.61 8.38 19.88
CA SER A 207 -17.02 7.57 18.82
C SER A 207 -17.20 8.23 17.47
N VAL A 208 -16.09 8.40 16.77
CA VAL A 208 -16.02 8.92 15.42
C VAL A 208 -15.81 7.76 14.47
N PHE A 209 -16.68 7.63 13.47
CA PHE A 209 -16.41 6.79 12.31
C PHE A 209 -15.79 7.64 11.21
N GLY A 210 -14.46 7.60 11.12
CA GLY A 210 -13.66 8.27 10.10
C GLY A 210 -13.67 7.46 8.81
N ASN A 211 -14.59 7.81 7.92
CA ASN A 211 -14.62 7.32 6.54
C ASN A 211 -14.89 8.53 5.66
N ALA A 212 -14.24 8.58 4.50
CA ALA A 212 -14.50 9.60 3.49
C ALA A 212 -16.00 9.59 3.04
N GLY A 213 -16.69 8.45 3.20
CA GLY A 213 -18.04 8.23 2.62
C GLY A 213 -19.20 8.70 3.41
N SER A 214 -19.23 8.39 4.69
CA SER A 214 -20.31 8.81 5.58
C SER A 214 -19.72 9.02 6.96
N PRO A 215 -18.87 10.05 7.12
CA PRO A 215 -18.30 10.34 8.41
C PRO A 215 -19.43 10.66 9.40
N LEU A 216 -19.35 10.05 10.58
CA LEU A 216 -20.37 10.12 11.61
C LEU A 216 -19.72 10.23 12.97
N MET A 217 -20.30 11.05 13.84
CA MET A 217 -19.95 11.09 15.26
C MET A 217 -21.13 10.62 16.11
N ASN A 218 -20.90 9.61 16.96
CA ASN A 218 -21.84 9.17 17.98
C ASN A 218 -21.35 9.63 19.35
N TYR A 219 -22.25 10.18 20.14
CA TYR A 219 -21.98 10.72 21.46
C TYR A 219 -23.01 10.18 22.44
N HIS A 220 -22.54 9.50 23.48
CA HIS A 220 -23.34 9.02 24.59
C HIS A 220 -22.98 9.82 25.83
N ASP A 221 -23.94 10.59 26.33
CA ASP A 221 -23.85 11.31 27.59
C ASP A 221 -24.25 10.37 28.73
N LEU A 222 -23.31 10.04 29.62
CA LEU A 222 -23.54 9.10 30.71
C LEU A 222 -24.28 9.72 31.90
N GLN A 223 -24.34 11.06 31.98
CA GLN A 223 -25.05 11.75 33.06
C GLN A 223 -26.55 11.81 32.79
N THR A 224 -26.93 12.04 31.53
CA THR A 224 -28.34 12.16 31.10
C THR A 224 -28.87 10.90 30.42
N GLY A 225 -28.00 10.00 29.97
CA GLY A 225 -28.34 8.85 29.12
C GLY A 225 -28.63 9.22 27.66
N ALA A 226 -28.42 10.48 27.27
CA ALA A 226 -28.70 10.94 25.91
C ALA A 226 -27.72 10.35 24.89
N ASN A 227 -28.24 9.85 23.78
CA ASN A 227 -27.47 9.36 22.65
C ASN A 227 -27.70 10.25 21.42
N VAL A 228 -26.65 10.91 20.95
CA VAL A 228 -26.69 11.84 19.82
C VAL A 228 -25.81 11.30 18.69
N SER A 229 -26.35 11.30 17.47
CA SER A 229 -25.64 10.87 16.27
C SER A 229 -25.64 12.00 15.26
N THR A 230 -24.47 12.62 15.04
CA THR A 230 -24.32 13.80 14.20
C THR A 230 -23.56 13.46 12.92
N LYS A 231 -24.15 13.80 11.77
CA LYS A 231 -23.57 13.64 10.43
C LYS A 231 -23.41 15.01 9.79
N PHE A 232 -22.54 15.11 8.79
CA PHE A 232 -22.48 16.34 7.98
C PHE A 232 -23.77 16.49 7.19
N GLU A 233 -24.38 17.67 7.27
CA GLU A 233 -25.53 18.06 6.46
C GLU A 233 -25.06 18.23 5.02
N ARG A 234 -25.14 17.18 4.23
CA ARG A 234 -24.81 17.30 2.81
C ARG A 234 -25.97 18.01 2.12
N PRO A 235 -25.72 19.01 1.25
CA PRO A 235 -26.67 19.28 0.17
C PRO A 235 -26.95 17.94 -0.49
N ALA A 236 -28.21 17.63 -0.79
CA ALA A 236 -28.56 16.39 -1.46
C ALA A 236 -27.62 16.20 -2.66
N LEU A 237 -26.74 15.19 -2.57
CA LEU A 237 -25.91 14.80 -3.69
C LEU A 237 -26.87 14.45 -4.84
N PRO A 238 -26.53 14.78 -6.10
CA PRO A 238 -27.16 14.12 -7.22
C PRO A 238 -27.01 12.62 -6.97
N SER A 239 -28.14 11.94 -7.04
CA SER A 239 -28.42 10.59 -6.62
C SER A 239 -27.31 9.57 -6.93
N LYS A 240 -27.28 8.50 -6.13
CA LYS A 240 -26.75 7.18 -6.55
C LYS A 240 -26.96 7.04 -8.04
N GLU A 241 -25.88 6.83 -8.80
CA GLU A 241 -25.91 6.69 -10.27
C GLU A 241 -27.19 5.98 -10.67
N SER A 242 -27.99 6.63 -11.52
CA SER A 242 -29.26 6.07 -11.94
C SER A 242 -29.03 4.68 -12.52
N VAL A 243 -30.03 3.80 -12.46
CA VAL A 243 -29.92 2.46 -13.06
C VAL A 243 -29.42 2.55 -14.51
N PHE A 244 -29.85 3.59 -15.23
CA PHE A 244 -29.40 3.91 -16.57
C PHE A 244 -27.91 4.27 -16.66
N GLN A 245 -27.38 5.10 -15.76
CA GLN A 245 -25.95 5.43 -15.73
C GLN A 245 -25.08 4.21 -15.38
N LYS A 246 -25.54 3.35 -14.47
CA LYS A 246 -24.84 2.09 -14.16
C LYS A 246 -24.84 1.15 -15.36
N ALA A 247 -25.97 1.05 -16.05
CA ALA A 247 -26.08 0.27 -17.28
C ALA A 247 -25.17 0.83 -18.38
N SER A 248 -25.13 2.15 -18.58
CA SER A 248 -24.28 2.78 -19.59
C SER A 248 -22.79 2.57 -19.31
N LEU A 249 -22.35 2.71 -18.04
CA LEU A 249 -20.98 2.42 -17.64
C LEU A 249 -20.63 0.94 -17.81
N PHE A 250 -21.55 0.03 -17.50
CA PHE A 250 -21.36 -1.40 -17.73
C PHE A 250 -21.17 -1.71 -19.22
N VAL A 251 -22.05 -1.18 -20.08
CA VAL A 251 -21.95 -1.33 -21.53
C VAL A 251 -20.65 -0.72 -22.06
N ARG A 252 -20.26 0.47 -21.59
CA ARG A 252 -18.98 1.10 -21.97
C ARG A 252 -17.79 0.23 -21.59
N ARG A 253 -17.73 -0.28 -20.35
CA ARG A 253 -16.67 -1.21 -19.90
C ARG A 253 -16.62 -2.48 -20.74
N ALA A 254 -17.78 -3.06 -21.07
CA ALA A 254 -17.85 -4.24 -21.92
C ALA A 254 -17.32 -3.94 -23.33
N ARG A 255 -17.73 -2.81 -23.93
CA ARG A 255 -17.23 -2.36 -25.23
C ARG A 255 -15.72 -2.15 -25.24
N ILE A 256 -15.16 -1.48 -24.22
CA ILE A 256 -13.71 -1.28 -24.09
C ILE A 256 -12.98 -2.63 -24.06
N LYS A 257 -13.44 -3.58 -23.22
CA LYS A 257 -12.84 -4.91 -23.12
C LYS A 257 -12.95 -5.72 -24.40
N ILE A 258 -14.03 -5.58 -25.16
CA ILE A 258 -14.21 -6.30 -26.43
C ILE A 258 -13.35 -5.69 -27.53
N ALA A 259 -13.33 -4.36 -27.64
CA ALA A 259 -12.61 -3.65 -28.69
C ALA A 259 -11.08 -3.69 -28.53
N ASN A 260 -10.58 -3.73 -27.28
CA ASN A 260 -9.15 -3.68 -26.98
C ASN A 260 -8.67 -5.05 -26.49
N TRP A 261 -7.98 -5.76 -27.38
CA TRP A 261 -7.54 -7.15 -27.14
C TRP A 261 -6.55 -7.28 -25.98
N GLU A 262 -5.83 -6.21 -25.61
CA GLU A 262 -4.94 -6.18 -24.44
C GLU A 262 -5.64 -6.52 -23.13
N PHE A 263 -6.97 -6.32 -23.05
CA PHE A 263 -7.78 -6.66 -21.87
C PHE A 263 -8.46 -8.03 -21.98
N TRP A 264 -8.25 -8.76 -23.07
CA TRP A 264 -8.87 -10.07 -23.25
C TRP A 264 -8.31 -11.10 -22.26
N PRO A 265 -9.13 -12.05 -21.79
CA PRO A 265 -8.64 -13.17 -21.01
C PRO A 265 -7.50 -13.91 -21.72
N LEU A 266 -6.42 -14.21 -20.98
CA LEU A 266 -5.21 -14.83 -21.54
C LEU A 266 -5.48 -16.13 -22.31
N HIS A 267 -6.45 -16.94 -21.89
CA HIS A 267 -6.78 -18.18 -22.60
C HIS A 267 -7.35 -17.96 -24.01
N LEU A 268 -8.00 -16.81 -24.27
CA LEU A 268 -8.47 -16.46 -25.61
C LEU A 268 -7.31 -15.98 -26.49
N VAL A 269 -6.39 -15.20 -25.92
CA VAL A 269 -5.19 -14.72 -26.64
C VAL A 269 -4.25 -15.88 -26.96
N TYR A 270 -3.99 -16.78 -26.00
CA TYR A 270 -3.03 -17.87 -26.15
C TYR A 270 -3.61 -19.17 -26.73
N GLY A 271 -4.94 -19.34 -26.75
CA GLY A 271 -5.63 -20.52 -27.26
C GLY A 271 -5.11 -20.99 -28.63
N PRO A 272 -5.15 -20.12 -29.67
CA PRO A 272 -4.62 -20.45 -31.00
C PRO A 272 -3.11 -20.69 -31.01
N LEU A 273 -2.35 -20.02 -30.15
CA LEU A 273 -0.90 -20.14 -30.10
C LEU A 273 -0.46 -21.51 -29.58
N TYR A 274 -1.23 -22.17 -28.72
CA TYR A 274 -0.87 -23.50 -28.20
C TYR A 274 -0.63 -24.54 -29.30
N PHE A 275 -1.26 -24.42 -30.49
CA PHE A 275 -0.93 -25.27 -31.63
C PHE A 275 0.53 -25.12 -32.07
N TYR A 276 1.05 -23.89 -32.08
CA TYR A 276 2.44 -23.61 -32.39
C TYR A 276 3.39 -24.11 -31.29
N TRP A 277 3.02 -23.95 -30.01
CA TRP A 277 3.77 -24.55 -28.89
C TRP A 277 3.86 -26.08 -29.01
N CYS A 278 2.75 -26.75 -29.32
CA CYS A 278 2.71 -28.19 -29.55
C CYS A 278 3.60 -28.60 -30.73
N TRP A 279 3.57 -27.85 -31.84
CA TRP A 279 4.46 -28.09 -32.98
C TRP A 279 5.94 -27.99 -32.60
N LEU A 280 6.34 -26.94 -31.87
CA LEU A 280 7.70 -26.80 -31.36
C LEU A 280 8.08 -27.95 -30.40
N SER A 281 7.14 -28.36 -29.56
CA SER A 281 7.32 -29.46 -28.61
C SER A 281 7.58 -30.80 -29.31
N ILE A 282 6.84 -31.09 -30.39
CA ILE A 282 7.06 -32.30 -31.23
C ILE A 282 8.46 -32.24 -31.86
N ARG A 283 8.85 -31.10 -32.43
CA ARG A 283 10.20 -30.93 -33.02
C ARG A 283 11.31 -31.05 -31.98
N ALA A 284 11.07 -30.59 -30.76
CA ALA A 284 12.00 -30.71 -29.66
C ALA A 284 12.05 -32.11 -29.04
N ARG A 285 11.01 -32.93 -29.26
CA ARG A 285 10.72 -34.18 -28.54
C ARG A 285 10.58 -33.97 -27.02
N SER A 286 10.06 -32.81 -26.61
CA SER A 286 9.75 -32.48 -25.22
C SER A 286 8.69 -31.37 -25.17
N LEU A 287 7.65 -31.57 -24.34
CA LEU A 287 6.66 -30.53 -24.02
C LEU A 287 7.25 -29.35 -23.25
N PHE A 288 8.39 -29.59 -22.59
CA PHE A 288 9.12 -28.63 -21.77
C PHE A 288 10.42 -28.22 -22.47
N PHE A 289 10.34 -28.01 -23.79
CA PHE A 289 11.50 -27.75 -24.63
C PHE A 289 12.31 -26.54 -24.19
N PHE A 290 11.74 -25.61 -23.43
CA PHE A 290 12.40 -24.41 -22.91
C PHE A 290 13.42 -24.70 -21.79
N SER A 291 13.45 -25.91 -21.24
CA SER A 291 14.16 -26.23 -20.00
C SER A 291 15.68 -26.04 -20.04
N ALA A 292 16.29 -25.92 -21.22
CA ALA A 292 17.71 -25.65 -21.40
C ALA A 292 17.99 -24.24 -21.96
N ALA A 293 16.98 -23.37 -22.01
CA ALA A 293 17.15 -22.01 -22.52
C ALA A 293 18.11 -21.19 -21.65
N ASN A 294 17.98 -21.28 -20.33
CA ASN A 294 18.84 -20.59 -19.37
C ASN A 294 19.46 -21.58 -18.36
N PRO A 295 20.53 -22.31 -18.72
CA PRO A 295 21.08 -23.37 -17.87
C PRO A 295 21.54 -22.93 -16.48
N GLY A 296 21.79 -21.64 -16.26
CA GLY A 296 22.19 -21.11 -14.95
C GLY A 296 21.03 -20.74 -14.03
N ILE A 297 19.78 -20.82 -14.51
CA ILE A 297 18.58 -20.45 -13.75
C ILE A 297 17.73 -21.70 -13.52
N GLN A 298 17.25 -21.89 -12.29
CA GLN A 298 16.35 -22.99 -11.96
C GLN A 298 15.12 -22.99 -12.87
N TYR A 299 14.78 -24.16 -13.42
CA TYR A 299 13.70 -24.32 -14.41
C TYR A 299 13.81 -23.39 -15.63
N SER A 300 15.02 -22.94 -15.96
CA SER A 300 15.30 -21.90 -16.97
C SER A 300 14.56 -20.58 -16.73
N GLY A 301 14.03 -20.36 -15.53
CA GLY A 301 13.18 -19.22 -15.19
C GLY A 301 11.79 -19.26 -15.85
N PHE A 302 11.21 -20.46 -16.00
CA PHE A 302 9.85 -20.60 -16.53
C PHE A 302 8.76 -20.41 -15.46
N VAL A 303 8.97 -20.99 -14.28
CA VAL A 303 8.13 -20.82 -13.09
C VAL A 303 9.00 -20.94 -11.83
N HIS A 304 8.45 -20.51 -10.69
CA HIS A 304 9.09 -20.65 -9.37
C HIS A 304 10.48 -19.98 -9.29
N GLU A 305 10.59 -18.79 -9.87
CA GLU A 305 11.81 -18.00 -9.89
C GLU A 305 12.10 -17.41 -8.50
N ARG A 306 13.07 -18.01 -7.80
CA ARG A 306 13.60 -17.48 -6.54
C ARG A 306 14.46 -16.26 -6.84
N LYS A 307 13.94 -15.08 -6.51
CA LYS A 307 14.62 -13.80 -6.74
C LYS A 307 15.97 -13.75 -6.02
N SER A 308 16.07 -14.32 -4.81
CA SER A 308 17.33 -14.44 -4.06
C SER A 308 18.44 -15.17 -4.82
N GLU A 309 18.11 -16.25 -5.53
CA GLU A 309 19.08 -17.01 -6.32
C GLU A 309 19.44 -16.27 -7.60
N ILE A 310 18.45 -15.64 -8.26
CA ILE A 310 18.66 -14.86 -9.47
C ILE A 310 19.59 -13.66 -9.21
N TYR A 311 19.40 -12.91 -8.12
CA TYR A 311 20.27 -11.78 -7.79
C TYR A 311 21.73 -12.17 -7.57
N LYS A 312 22.01 -13.38 -7.07
CA LYS A 312 23.39 -13.87 -6.91
C LYS A 312 24.12 -14.04 -8.26
N LEU A 313 23.37 -14.21 -9.35
CA LEU A 313 23.91 -14.36 -10.70
C LEU A 313 24.22 -13.01 -11.38
N ILE A 314 23.63 -11.92 -10.90
CA ILE A 314 23.79 -10.59 -11.48
C ILE A 314 24.99 -9.91 -10.82
N PRO A 315 25.88 -9.23 -11.57
CA PRO A 315 26.95 -8.45 -10.96
C PRO A 315 26.40 -7.36 -10.03
N LYS A 316 27.03 -7.21 -8.86
CA LYS A 316 26.52 -6.35 -7.76
C LYS A 316 26.29 -4.89 -8.15
N GLN A 317 27.02 -4.36 -9.12
CA GLN A 317 26.84 -2.97 -9.56
C GLN A 317 25.53 -2.73 -10.32
N TYR A 318 24.86 -3.78 -10.82
CA TYR A 318 23.69 -3.65 -11.69
C TYR A 318 22.36 -3.90 -11.00
N TYR A 319 22.32 -4.22 -9.70
CA TYR A 319 21.07 -4.43 -8.99
C TYR A 319 21.13 -3.77 -7.61
N PRO A 320 19.99 -3.37 -7.04
CA PRO A 320 19.97 -2.66 -5.78
C PRO A 320 20.43 -3.58 -4.64
N LEU A 321 21.01 -3.01 -3.58
CA LEU A 321 21.38 -3.79 -2.40
C LEU A 321 20.17 -4.62 -1.93
N THR A 322 20.33 -5.94 -1.86
CA THR A 322 19.21 -6.88 -1.64
C THR A 322 19.61 -7.93 -0.61
N LYS A 323 18.71 -8.19 0.34
CA LYS A 323 18.90 -9.18 1.40
C LYS A 323 17.72 -10.14 1.49
N LEU A 324 18.00 -11.44 1.54
CA LEU A 324 17.01 -12.47 1.84
C LEU A 324 16.75 -12.54 3.35
N CYS A 325 15.48 -12.57 3.71
CA CYS A 325 14.96 -12.75 5.05
C CYS A 325 14.10 -14.01 5.09
N THR A 326 14.42 -14.91 6.02
CA THR A 326 13.65 -16.15 6.18
C THR A 326 12.36 -15.86 6.96
N ALA A 327 11.25 -16.48 6.54
CA ALA A 327 9.98 -16.37 7.24
C ALA A 327 10.13 -16.76 8.73
N GLY A 328 9.52 -15.98 9.62
CA GLY A 328 9.56 -16.25 11.06
C GLY A 328 10.90 -15.97 11.75
N GLN A 329 11.86 -15.29 11.10
CA GLN A 329 13.08 -14.87 11.77
C GLN A 329 12.82 -13.87 12.92
N PRO A 330 13.53 -13.97 14.06
CA PRO A 330 13.41 -13.02 15.16
C PRO A 330 13.76 -11.58 14.74
N GLU A 331 13.00 -10.60 15.24
CA GLU A 331 13.15 -9.17 14.94
C GLU A 331 14.58 -8.65 15.21
N LEU A 332 15.20 -9.10 16.30
CA LEU A 332 16.58 -8.79 16.66
C LEU A 332 17.57 -9.17 15.55
N LYS A 333 17.40 -10.34 14.91
CA LYS A 333 18.26 -10.76 13.78
C LYS A 333 18.00 -9.91 12.55
N LEU A 334 16.74 -9.51 12.31
CA LEU A 334 16.37 -8.67 11.18
C LEU A 334 17.00 -7.28 11.28
N ALA A 335 16.92 -6.64 12.45
CA ALA A 335 17.53 -5.34 12.72
C ALA A 335 19.07 -5.38 12.65
N GLN A 336 19.70 -6.44 13.17
CA GLN A 336 21.14 -6.66 13.04
C GLN A 336 21.57 -6.83 11.59
N ASN A 337 20.79 -7.58 10.79
CA ASN A 337 21.06 -7.78 9.37
C ASN A 337 20.98 -6.47 8.58
N LEU A 338 20.00 -5.60 8.87
CA LEU A 338 19.90 -4.28 8.23
C LEU A 338 21.13 -3.40 8.51
N LYS A 339 21.53 -3.29 9.79
CA LYS A 339 22.69 -2.48 10.20
C LYS A 339 23.99 -2.98 9.58
N ARG A 340 24.20 -4.30 9.54
CA ARG A 340 25.41 -4.91 8.99
C ARG A 340 25.56 -4.66 7.49
N GLU A 341 24.46 -4.66 6.76
CA GLU A 341 24.47 -4.57 5.30
C GLU A 341 24.32 -3.13 4.79
N GLY A 342 23.97 -2.16 5.65
CA GLY A 342 23.81 -0.76 5.26
C GLY A 342 22.51 -0.44 4.51
N LEU A 343 21.46 -1.26 4.67
CA LEU A 343 20.14 -0.99 4.10
C LEU A 343 19.43 0.12 4.89
N LEU A 344 19.09 1.21 4.20
CA LEU A 344 18.39 2.37 4.75
C LEU A 344 16.94 2.44 4.26
N PHE A 345 16.09 3.12 5.03
CA PHE A 345 14.74 3.45 4.61
C PHE A 345 14.73 4.69 3.68
N PRO A 346 13.82 4.75 2.69
CA PRO A 346 12.82 3.74 2.38
C PRO A 346 13.40 2.52 1.63
N MET A 347 12.79 1.35 1.80
CA MET A 347 13.21 0.10 1.15
C MET A 347 12.01 -0.71 0.65
N ILE A 348 12.21 -1.55 -0.35
CA ILE A 348 11.18 -2.44 -0.89
C ILE A 348 11.25 -3.80 -0.20
N ALA A 349 10.11 -4.28 0.32
CA ALA A 349 9.91 -5.67 0.69
C ALA A 349 9.11 -6.41 -0.37
N LYS A 350 9.56 -7.60 -0.78
CA LYS A 350 8.87 -8.45 -1.76
C LYS A 350 9.10 -9.92 -1.49
N PRO A 351 8.14 -10.83 -1.75
CA PRO A 351 8.36 -12.26 -1.56
C PRO A 351 9.48 -12.79 -2.46
N ASP A 352 10.24 -13.78 -1.98
CA ASP A 352 11.36 -14.40 -2.71
C ASP A 352 10.90 -15.04 -4.02
N VAL A 353 9.74 -15.70 -3.99
CA VAL A 353 9.01 -16.16 -5.17
C VAL A 353 7.65 -15.48 -5.15
N GLY A 354 7.26 -14.82 -6.24
CA GLY A 354 5.98 -14.12 -6.31
C GLY A 354 5.75 -13.50 -7.67
N GLU A 355 4.48 -13.26 -7.99
CA GLU A 355 4.01 -12.82 -9.30
C GLU A 355 3.13 -11.56 -9.18
N ARG A 356 3.04 -10.78 -10.25
CA ARG A 356 2.08 -9.66 -10.43
C ARG A 356 2.12 -8.60 -9.31
N GLY A 357 3.26 -8.42 -8.65
CA GLY A 357 3.43 -7.47 -7.55
C GLY A 357 2.64 -7.81 -6.28
N ILE A 358 2.22 -9.06 -6.10
CA ILE A 358 1.57 -9.51 -4.87
C ILE A 358 2.56 -9.38 -3.70
N GLN A 359 2.11 -8.77 -2.60
CA GLN A 359 2.89 -8.51 -1.37
C GLN A 359 4.14 -7.63 -1.56
N VAL A 360 4.29 -6.92 -2.68
CA VAL A 360 5.35 -5.89 -2.80
C VAL A 360 4.93 -4.65 -2.01
N LYS A 361 5.79 -4.16 -1.11
CA LYS A 361 5.55 -2.94 -0.32
C LYS A 361 6.79 -2.08 -0.23
N LEU A 362 6.59 -0.76 -0.33
CA LEU A 362 7.58 0.23 0.10
C LEU A 362 7.44 0.39 1.62
N LEU A 363 8.56 0.26 2.32
CA LEU A 363 8.68 0.40 3.76
C LEU A 363 9.44 1.68 4.06
N HIS A 364 8.89 2.55 4.90
CA HIS A 364 9.52 3.82 5.29
C HIS A 364 10.15 3.77 6.68
N SER A 365 9.91 2.72 7.45
CA SER A 365 10.34 2.64 8.85
C SER A 365 10.60 1.20 9.32
N GLN A 366 11.36 1.09 10.41
CA GLN A 366 11.63 -0.18 11.09
C GLN A 366 10.34 -0.87 11.56
N ALA A 367 9.33 -0.11 12.01
CA ALA A 367 8.05 -0.64 12.44
C ALA A 367 7.24 -1.27 11.29
N GLU A 368 7.30 -0.67 10.10
CA GLU A 368 6.69 -1.25 8.89
C GLU A 368 7.37 -2.55 8.48
N LEU A 369 8.68 -2.63 8.64
CA LEU A 369 9.44 -3.86 8.40
C LEU A 369 9.05 -5.00 9.35
N GLU A 370 9.01 -4.74 10.65
CA GLU A 370 8.60 -5.73 11.65
C GLU A 370 7.18 -6.24 11.39
N MET A 371 6.28 -5.35 11.00
CA MET A 371 4.93 -5.72 10.58
C MET A 371 4.89 -6.56 9.31
N TYR A 372 5.66 -6.19 8.29
CA TYR A 372 5.76 -6.97 7.07
C TYR A 372 6.29 -8.37 7.39
N ALA A 373 7.37 -8.47 8.18
CA ALA A 373 8.01 -9.72 8.56
C ALA A 373 7.08 -10.63 9.37
N SER A 374 6.34 -10.09 10.34
CA SER A 374 5.38 -10.85 11.17
C SER A 374 4.18 -11.39 10.40
N ARG A 375 3.74 -10.72 9.32
CA ARG A 375 2.65 -11.18 8.45
C ARG A 375 3.13 -12.11 7.32
N SER A 376 4.41 -12.05 6.98
CA SER A 376 4.98 -12.84 5.91
C SER A 376 5.17 -14.29 6.34
N LYS A 377 4.39 -15.21 5.74
CA LYS A 377 4.52 -16.65 5.94
C LYS A 377 5.55 -17.33 5.01
N VAL A 378 6.17 -16.54 4.14
CA VAL A 378 7.15 -17.00 3.14
C VAL A 378 8.40 -16.14 3.21
N ASP A 379 9.51 -16.68 2.71
CA ASP A 379 10.76 -15.94 2.59
C ASP A 379 10.56 -14.71 1.71
N PHE A 380 11.22 -13.62 2.07
CA PHE A 380 11.09 -12.34 1.38
C PHE A 380 12.43 -11.63 1.27
N LEU A 381 12.50 -10.71 0.33
CA LEU A 381 13.65 -9.85 0.08
C LEU A 381 13.39 -8.46 0.63
N LEU A 382 14.40 -7.90 1.29
CA LEU A 382 14.52 -6.47 1.54
C LEU A 382 15.51 -5.88 0.53
N GLN A 383 15.10 -4.84 -0.15
CA GLN A 383 15.81 -4.29 -1.28
C GLN A 383 15.85 -2.77 -1.21
N GLN A 384 17.02 -2.17 -1.44
CA GLN A 384 17.17 -0.72 -1.50
C GLN A 384 16.18 -0.10 -2.49
N PHE A 385 15.52 0.98 -2.07
CA PHE A 385 14.64 1.72 -2.96
C PHE A 385 15.46 2.54 -3.98
N ILE A 386 15.14 2.38 -5.26
CA ILE A 386 15.75 3.13 -6.36
C ILE A 386 14.81 4.26 -6.78
N SER A 387 15.26 5.50 -6.59
CA SER A 387 14.51 6.75 -6.85
C SER A 387 14.59 7.25 -8.29
N TYR A 388 15.20 6.48 -9.19
CA TYR A 388 15.22 6.81 -10.61
C TYR A 388 13.81 6.95 -11.19
N LYS A 389 13.67 7.93 -12.10
CA LYS A 389 12.37 8.39 -12.59
C LYS A 389 11.75 7.46 -13.64
N GLN A 390 12.57 6.74 -14.41
CA GLN A 390 12.09 5.90 -15.50
C GLN A 390 12.17 4.41 -15.15
N GLU A 391 11.20 3.66 -15.65
CA GLU A 391 11.14 2.20 -15.53
C GLU A 391 10.77 1.58 -16.90
N VAL A 392 11.56 0.62 -17.36
CA VAL A 392 11.32 -0.13 -18.60
C VAL A 392 11.57 -1.62 -18.42
N GLY A 393 10.86 -2.43 -19.20
CA GLY A 393 11.18 -3.84 -19.39
C GLY A 393 11.91 -4.05 -20.70
N ILE A 394 13.16 -4.50 -20.68
CA ILE A 394 13.99 -4.79 -21.86
C ILE A 394 14.01 -6.29 -22.07
N PHE A 395 13.52 -6.76 -23.22
CA PHE A 395 13.58 -8.18 -23.56
C PHE A 395 14.87 -8.49 -24.30
N TYR A 396 15.71 -9.35 -23.72
CA TYR A 396 17.00 -9.73 -24.24
C TYR A 396 17.02 -11.19 -24.69
N TYR A 397 17.76 -11.45 -25.77
CA TYR A 397 18.16 -12.81 -26.11
C TYR A 397 19.56 -12.88 -26.73
N ARG A 398 20.20 -14.04 -26.61
CA ARG A 398 21.45 -14.37 -27.30
C ARG A 398 21.42 -15.81 -27.77
N ILE A 399 21.83 -16.06 -29.01
CA ILE A 399 21.90 -17.42 -29.54
C ILE A 399 23.18 -18.10 -29.01
N PRO A 400 23.11 -19.31 -28.42
CA PRO A 400 24.29 -20.02 -27.96
C PRO A 400 25.33 -20.21 -29.06
N GLY A 401 26.58 -19.85 -28.76
CA GLY A 401 27.69 -19.82 -29.73
C GLY A 401 27.85 -18.51 -30.50
N GLN A 402 26.96 -17.52 -30.32
CA GLN A 402 27.15 -16.18 -30.86
C GLN A 402 27.76 -15.22 -29.82
N ASP A 403 28.59 -14.31 -30.31
CA ASP A 403 29.29 -13.29 -29.52
C ASP A 403 28.44 -12.05 -29.23
N ARG A 404 27.27 -11.90 -29.85
CA ARG A 404 26.41 -10.74 -29.64
C ARG A 404 25.01 -11.18 -29.24
N GLY A 405 24.50 -10.56 -28.19
CA GLY A 405 23.08 -10.58 -27.84
C GLY A 405 22.30 -9.47 -28.54
N TYR A 406 20.98 -9.52 -28.39
CA TYR A 406 20.03 -8.64 -29.06
C TYR A 406 18.90 -8.25 -28.10
N ILE A 407 18.40 -7.04 -28.27
CA ILE A 407 17.15 -6.59 -27.65
C ILE A 407 16.02 -6.84 -28.65
N SER A 408 14.99 -7.56 -28.21
CA SER A 408 13.87 -7.95 -29.08
C SER A 408 12.64 -7.07 -28.90
N GLY A 409 12.60 -6.28 -27.83
CA GLY A 409 11.59 -5.24 -27.61
C GLY A 409 11.80 -4.55 -26.26
N ILE A 410 11.24 -3.34 -26.12
CA ILE A 410 11.30 -2.56 -24.88
C ILE A 410 9.88 -2.11 -24.53
N VAL A 411 9.46 -2.34 -23.28
CA VAL A 411 8.19 -1.84 -22.77
C VAL A 411 8.41 -0.70 -21.77
N GLY A 412 7.80 0.46 -22.05
CA GLY A 412 7.61 1.54 -21.09
C GLY A 412 6.36 1.33 -20.25
N LYS A 413 6.34 1.88 -19.03
CA LYS A 413 5.20 1.77 -18.11
C LYS A 413 4.73 3.17 -17.73
N GLU A 414 3.52 3.53 -18.15
CA GLU A 414 2.83 4.73 -17.69
C GLU A 414 1.90 4.37 -16.53
N PHE A 415 2.06 5.05 -15.40
CA PHE A 415 1.23 4.83 -14.22
C PHE A 415 -0.11 5.53 -14.35
N LEU A 416 -1.12 4.98 -13.68
CA LEU A 416 -2.47 5.54 -13.64
C LEU A 416 -2.43 6.89 -12.91
N THR A 417 -2.36 7.98 -13.67
CA THR A 417 -2.18 9.35 -13.18
C THR A 417 -3.29 10.22 -13.74
N VAL A 418 -3.99 10.94 -12.86
CA VAL A 418 -4.97 11.95 -13.26
C VAL A 418 -4.38 13.34 -13.11
N THR A 419 -4.70 14.24 -14.04
CA THR A 419 -4.30 15.65 -13.98
C THR A 419 -5.53 16.49 -13.68
N GLY A 420 -5.44 17.35 -12.67
CA GLY A 420 -6.54 18.24 -12.29
C GLY A 420 -6.84 19.30 -13.34
N ASP A 421 -8.13 19.57 -13.53
CA ASP A 421 -8.67 20.65 -14.37
C ASP A 421 -9.28 21.78 -13.51
N GLY A 422 -9.11 21.71 -12.18
CA GLY A 422 -9.67 22.65 -11.21
C GLY A 422 -11.19 22.52 -11.00
N LYS A 423 -11.88 21.59 -11.67
CA LYS A 423 -13.35 21.52 -11.69
C LYS A 423 -13.90 20.12 -11.47
N SER A 424 -13.34 19.13 -12.13
CA SER A 424 -13.76 17.74 -12.09
C SER A 424 -13.15 17.02 -10.90
N SER A 425 -13.93 16.12 -10.29
CA SER A 425 -13.38 15.24 -9.26
C SER A 425 -12.46 14.19 -9.90
N ILE A 426 -11.56 13.63 -9.10
CA ILE A 426 -10.72 12.49 -9.49
C ILE A 426 -11.57 11.35 -10.08
N GLU A 427 -12.76 11.08 -9.53
CA GLU A 427 -13.65 10.05 -10.04
C GLU A 427 -14.16 10.35 -11.45
N SER A 428 -14.52 11.60 -11.73
CA SER A 428 -14.94 12.03 -13.06
C SER A 428 -13.79 11.90 -14.05
N LEU A 429 -12.59 12.36 -13.69
CA LEU A 429 -11.38 12.21 -14.52
C LEU A 429 -11.05 10.74 -14.81
N VAL A 430 -11.22 9.85 -13.82
CA VAL A 430 -11.07 8.39 -13.99
C VAL A 430 -12.17 7.79 -14.89
N LYS A 431 -13.40 8.32 -14.84
CA LYS A 431 -14.51 7.85 -15.69
C LYS A 431 -14.35 8.30 -17.14
N ASP A 432 -13.70 9.43 -17.37
CA ASP A 432 -13.53 9.99 -18.71
C ASP A 432 -12.51 9.19 -19.52
N GLU A 433 -11.46 8.67 -18.89
CA GLU A 433 -10.46 7.82 -19.54
C GLU A 433 -10.88 6.32 -19.51
N ASP A 434 -10.88 5.68 -20.69
CA ASP A 434 -11.40 4.32 -20.89
C ASP A 434 -10.64 3.24 -20.09
N ARG A 435 -9.30 3.27 -20.08
CA ARG A 435 -8.47 2.33 -19.32
C ARG A 435 -8.67 2.51 -17.81
N PHE A 436 -8.74 3.75 -17.33
CA PHE A 436 -8.89 4.09 -15.92
C PHE A 436 -10.29 3.69 -15.43
N LEU A 437 -11.31 3.84 -16.27
CA LEU A 437 -12.67 3.38 -16.01
C LEU A 437 -12.76 1.88 -15.70
N LEU A 438 -11.89 1.05 -16.30
CA LEU A 438 -11.82 -0.39 -15.99
C LEU A 438 -11.37 -0.66 -14.55
N GLN A 439 -10.58 0.25 -13.97
CA GLN A 439 -10.08 0.16 -12.60
C GLN A 439 -10.97 0.87 -11.58
N LEU A 440 -11.98 1.63 -12.02
CA LEU A 440 -12.82 2.46 -11.14
C LEU A 440 -13.43 1.67 -9.96
N SER A 441 -13.83 0.41 -10.11
CA SER A 441 -14.33 -0.38 -8.98
C SER A 441 -13.25 -0.65 -7.91
N ALA A 442 -12.03 -0.97 -8.32
CA ALA A 442 -10.89 -1.16 -7.42
C ALA A 442 -10.42 0.16 -6.81
N LEU A 443 -10.46 1.24 -7.59
CA LEU A 443 -10.18 2.59 -7.11
C LEU A 443 -11.23 3.06 -6.10
N ARG A 444 -12.53 2.85 -6.34
CA ARG A 444 -13.59 3.15 -5.36
C ARG A 444 -13.42 2.38 -4.06
N TYR A 445 -13.06 1.10 -4.14
CA TYR A 445 -12.76 0.30 -2.95
C TYR A 445 -11.54 0.83 -2.18
N THR A 446 -10.48 1.21 -2.91
CA THR A 446 -9.22 1.66 -2.31
C THR A 446 -9.32 3.09 -1.78
N TYR A 447 -9.85 4.02 -2.57
CA TYR A 447 -9.81 5.45 -2.35
C TYR A 447 -11.12 6.03 -1.76
N GLY A 448 -12.26 5.35 -1.93
CA GLY A 448 -13.54 5.85 -1.46
C GLY A 448 -13.79 7.28 -1.95
N ASP A 449 -14.19 8.16 -1.06
CA ASP A 449 -14.57 9.53 -1.39
C ASP A 449 -13.39 10.48 -1.55
N PHE A 450 -12.15 10.01 -1.34
CA PHE A 450 -10.99 10.72 -1.87
C PHE A 450 -11.14 10.95 -3.39
N LEU A 451 -11.82 10.03 -4.10
CA LEU A 451 -12.12 10.21 -5.52
C LEU A 451 -13.07 11.39 -5.80
N ASN A 452 -13.80 11.90 -4.80
CA ASN A 452 -14.64 13.09 -4.98
C ASN A 452 -13.84 14.40 -4.88
N THR A 453 -12.55 14.34 -4.52
CA THR A 453 -11.67 15.51 -4.47
C THR A 453 -11.49 16.12 -5.85
N VAL A 454 -11.59 17.44 -5.95
CA VAL A 454 -11.22 18.21 -7.15
C VAL A 454 -9.76 18.62 -7.02
N LEU A 455 -8.93 18.22 -7.98
CA LEU A 455 -7.52 18.59 -8.03
C LEU A 455 -7.38 20.00 -8.62
N ALA A 456 -6.42 20.77 -8.11
CA ALA A 456 -6.05 22.06 -8.72
C ALA A 456 -5.61 21.86 -10.18
N GLU A 457 -5.80 22.88 -11.01
CA GLU A 457 -5.42 22.85 -12.41
C GLU A 457 -3.92 22.51 -12.57
N GLY A 458 -3.61 21.50 -13.37
CA GLY A 458 -2.25 21.01 -13.61
C GLY A 458 -1.66 20.14 -12.49
N ALA A 459 -2.36 19.94 -11.38
CA ALA A 459 -1.87 19.05 -10.31
C ALA A 459 -2.05 17.57 -10.70
N GLU A 460 -0.96 16.80 -10.62
CA GLU A 460 -0.99 15.36 -10.90
C GLU A 460 -1.24 14.52 -9.64
N CYS A 461 -2.06 13.49 -9.76
CA CYS A 461 -2.28 12.49 -8.73
C CYS A 461 -2.10 11.08 -9.30
N VAL A 462 -1.03 10.40 -8.88
CA VAL A 462 -0.77 9.00 -9.23
C VAL A 462 -1.62 8.09 -8.35
N LEU A 463 -2.66 7.48 -8.92
CA LEU A 463 -3.58 6.60 -8.19
C LEU A 463 -3.04 5.17 -8.05
N VAL A 464 -2.12 4.73 -8.90
CA VAL A 464 -1.51 3.39 -8.81
C VAL A 464 -0.01 3.50 -9.11
N PRO A 465 0.88 3.57 -8.09
CA PRO A 465 2.32 3.76 -8.28
C PRO A 465 3.06 2.46 -8.64
N TYR A 466 2.41 1.55 -9.35
CA TYR A 466 2.96 0.23 -9.71
C TYR A 466 2.75 -0.03 -11.21
N GLY A 467 3.82 -0.42 -11.90
CA GLY A 467 3.81 -0.70 -13.35
C GLY A 467 3.18 -2.05 -13.74
N SER A 468 2.00 -2.37 -13.21
CA SER A 468 1.27 -3.61 -13.55
C SER A 468 0.12 -3.33 -14.50
N HIS A 469 0.16 -3.95 -15.69
CA HIS A 469 -0.89 -3.83 -16.71
C HIS A 469 -2.28 -4.17 -16.15
N SER A 470 -2.38 -5.27 -15.41
CA SER A 470 -3.64 -5.71 -14.77
C SER A 470 -4.25 -4.71 -13.77
N ARG A 471 -3.44 -3.77 -13.25
CA ARG A 471 -3.85 -2.73 -12.29
C ARG A 471 -3.99 -1.34 -12.95
N GLY A 472 -3.98 -1.27 -14.27
CA GLY A 472 -4.25 -0.05 -15.03
C GLY A 472 -3.02 0.72 -15.49
N ALA A 473 -1.80 0.21 -15.27
CA ALA A 473 -0.64 0.79 -15.94
C ALA A 473 -0.74 0.54 -17.44
N LYS A 474 -0.44 1.58 -18.23
CA LYS A 474 -0.40 1.45 -19.69
C LYS A 474 1.00 1.01 -20.10
N PHE A 475 1.06 -0.04 -20.91
CA PHE A 475 2.30 -0.51 -21.52
C PHE A 475 2.47 0.19 -22.86
N ILE A 476 3.70 0.63 -23.14
CA ILE A 476 4.05 1.30 -24.39
C ILE A 476 5.23 0.60 -25.01
N ASP A 477 5.18 0.35 -26.31
CA ASP A 477 6.28 -0.18 -27.07
C ASP A 477 7.31 0.93 -27.36
N LEU A 478 8.43 0.85 -26.64
CA LEU A 478 9.56 1.74 -26.79
C LEU A 478 10.69 1.08 -27.61
N SER A 479 10.38 0.08 -28.43
CA SER A 479 11.38 -0.63 -29.24
C SER A 479 12.11 0.28 -30.25
N TYR A 480 11.58 1.47 -30.55
CA TYR A 480 12.28 2.50 -31.33
C TYR A 480 13.52 3.06 -30.60
N GLN A 481 13.62 2.90 -29.28
CA GLN A 481 14.80 3.27 -28.47
C GLN A 481 15.95 2.24 -28.59
N ILE A 482 15.72 1.12 -29.27
CA ILE A 482 16.76 0.10 -29.45
C ILE A 482 17.84 0.65 -30.38
N THR A 483 19.00 0.94 -29.80
CA THR A 483 20.20 1.34 -30.53
C THR A 483 21.29 0.28 -30.38
N GLU A 484 22.31 0.33 -31.24
CA GLU A 484 23.49 -0.54 -31.09
C GLU A 484 24.18 -0.28 -29.73
N LYS A 485 24.30 0.98 -29.32
CA LYS A 485 24.90 1.38 -28.05
C LYS A 485 24.16 0.78 -26.85
N LEU A 486 22.82 0.90 -26.82
CA LEU A 486 21.99 0.27 -25.77
C LEU A 486 22.14 -1.26 -25.78
N THR A 487 22.14 -1.87 -26.97
CA THR A 487 22.27 -3.33 -27.12
C THR A 487 23.61 -3.82 -26.58
N GLN A 488 24.72 -3.11 -26.86
CA GLN A 488 26.05 -3.43 -26.34
C GLN A 488 26.11 -3.35 -24.81
N VAL A 489 25.50 -2.32 -24.20
CA VAL A 489 25.43 -2.19 -22.74
C VAL A 489 24.66 -3.36 -22.12
N ILE A 490 23.44 -3.63 -22.60
CA ILE A 490 22.61 -4.71 -22.05
C ILE A 490 23.24 -6.09 -22.30
N ASP A 491 23.83 -6.33 -23.47
CA ASP A 491 24.55 -7.58 -23.75
C ASP A 491 25.77 -7.75 -22.84
N GLY A 492 26.54 -6.67 -22.62
CA GLY A 492 27.68 -6.67 -21.69
C GLY A 492 27.29 -7.06 -20.26
N VAL A 493 26.12 -6.62 -19.80
CA VAL A 493 25.53 -7.03 -18.51
C VAL A 493 25.10 -8.50 -18.56
N CYS A 494 24.28 -8.88 -19.53
CA CYS A 494 23.70 -10.23 -19.62
C CYS A 494 24.74 -11.33 -19.81
N ARG A 495 25.87 -11.04 -20.49
CA ARG A 495 27.00 -11.98 -20.64
C ARG A 495 27.68 -12.32 -19.32
N GLN A 496 27.61 -11.42 -18.33
CA GLN A 496 28.17 -11.67 -16.99
C GLN A 496 27.25 -12.55 -16.12
N ILE A 497 26.00 -12.79 -16.56
CA ILE A 497 25.04 -13.63 -15.84
C ILE A 497 25.22 -15.09 -16.32
N PRO A 498 25.74 -16.00 -15.48
CA PRO A 498 26.10 -17.33 -15.93
C PRO A 498 24.91 -18.09 -16.51
N GLY A 499 25.03 -18.53 -17.76
CA GLY A 499 24.01 -19.34 -18.41
C GLY A 499 22.69 -18.64 -18.72
N PHE A 500 22.65 -17.30 -18.76
CA PHE A 500 21.48 -16.53 -19.21
C PHE A 500 21.55 -16.22 -20.71
N TYR A 501 20.47 -16.53 -21.44
CA TYR A 501 20.37 -16.37 -22.90
C TYR A 501 19.03 -15.81 -23.36
N TYR A 502 17.97 -15.86 -22.55
CA TYR A 502 16.64 -15.44 -22.96
C TYR A 502 15.83 -14.97 -21.75
N GLY A 503 15.33 -13.75 -21.78
CA GLY A 503 14.49 -13.24 -20.71
C GLY A 503 14.27 -11.73 -20.75
N ARG A 504 13.54 -11.22 -19.76
CA ARG A 504 13.25 -9.79 -19.61
C ARG A 504 13.94 -9.21 -18.38
N LEU A 505 14.62 -8.08 -18.57
CA LEU A 505 15.14 -7.24 -17.50
C LEU A 505 14.16 -6.12 -17.24
N ASP A 506 13.61 -6.04 -16.03
CA ASP A 506 12.92 -4.84 -15.59
C ASP A 506 13.96 -3.92 -14.93
N ILE A 507 14.14 -2.72 -15.48
CA ILE A 507 15.22 -1.79 -15.16
C ILE A 507 14.62 -0.44 -14.76
N LYS A 508 15.14 0.12 -13.67
CA LYS A 508 14.98 1.54 -13.34
C LYS A 508 16.23 2.32 -13.71
N PHE A 509 16.07 3.50 -14.28
CA PHE A 509 17.18 4.32 -14.78
C PHE A 509 16.83 5.81 -14.80
N ASN A 510 17.84 6.66 -14.75
CA ASN A 510 17.66 8.10 -14.64
C ASN A 510 17.27 8.74 -15.99
N SER A 511 18.08 8.52 -17.03
CA SER A 511 17.85 9.00 -18.40
C SER A 511 18.30 7.99 -19.47
N TRP A 512 17.76 8.10 -20.68
CA TRP A 512 18.10 7.20 -21.79
C TRP A 512 19.57 7.33 -22.20
N GLU A 513 20.10 8.55 -22.15
CA GLU A 513 21.49 8.87 -22.46
C GLU A 513 22.43 8.14 -21.49
N GLU A 514 22.15 8.23 -20.19
CA GLU A 514 22.93 7.56 -19.15
C GLU A 514 22.83 6.04 -19.26
N LEU A 515 21.62 5.50 -19.52
CA LEU A 515 21.42 4.07 -19.73
C LEU A 515 22.22 3.55 -20.94
N CYS A 516 22.21 4.29 -22.05
CA CYS A 516 23.01 3.95 -23.23
C CYS A 516 24.52 4.05 -22.97
N GLU A 517 24.96 4.77 -21.94
CA GLU A 517 26.35 4.80 -21.48
C GLU A 517 26.67 3.74 -20.43
N GLY A 518 25.68 2.94 -20.01
CA GLY A 518 25.82 1.96 -18.94
C GLY A 518 25.95 2.60 -17.55
N LYS A 519 25.40 3.80 -17.36
CA LYS A 519 25.44 4.56 -16.10
C LYS A 519 24.04 4.66 -15.47
N ASN A 520 24.01 4.82 -14.15
CA ASN A 520 22.82 5.19 -13.36
C ASN A 520 21.54 4.40 -13.70
N PHE A 521 21.68 3.08 -13.79
CA PHE A 521 20.56 2.17 -13.94
C PHE A 521 20.70 1.00 -12.96
N SER A 522 19.57 0.37 -12.67
CA SER A 522 19.48 -0.75 -11.74
C SER A 522 18.42 -1.74 -12.22
N ILE A 523 18.81 -3.01 -12.31
CA ILE A 523 17.94 -4.14 -12.61
C ILE A 523 17.13 -4.46 -11.36
N ILE A 524 15.83 -4.17 -11.42
CA ILE A 524 14.88 -4.42 -10.33
C ILE A 524 14.28 -5.82 -10.40
N GLU A 525 14.28 -6.47 -11.57
CA GLU A 525 13.88 -7.87 -11.74
C GLU A 525 14.52 -8.46 -13.01
N LEU A 526 14.86 -9.75 -12.95
CA LEU A 526 15.32 -10.53 -14.10
C LEU A 526 14.44 -11.76 -14.21
N ASN A 527 13.72 -11.88 -15.32
CA ASN A 527 12.79 -12.96 -15.61
C ASN A 527 13.36 -13.84 -16.73
N GLY A 528 13.22 -15.16 -16.64
CA GLY A 528 13.79 -16.13 -17.58
C GLY A 528 12.83 -16.55 -18.69
N ALA A 529 12.80 -17.86 -18.97
CA ALA A 529 12.06 -18.48 -20.07
C ALA A 529 10.53 -18.26 -20.02
N GLY A 530 9.97 -17.96 -18.84
CA GLY A 530 8.55 -17.65 -18.65
C GLY A 530 8.19 -16.21 -19.04
N SER A 531 9.18 -15.38 -19.38
CA SER A 531 8.97 -13.98 -19.73
C SER A 531 8.17 -13.83 -21.02
N GLU A 532 7.15 -12.99 -20.95
CA GLU A 532 6.37 -12.55 -22.09
C GLU A 532 6.94 -11.24 -22.68
N PRO A 533 6.96 -11.08 -24.03
CA PRO A 533 7.31 -9.81 -24.69
C PRO A 533 6.23 -8.75 -24.44
N THR A 534 6.18 -8.18 -23.25
CA THR A 534 5.07 -7.32 -22.79
C THR A 534 4.86 -6.03 -23.56
N HIS A 535 5.79 -5.63 -24.44
CA HIS A 535 5.59 -4.52 -25.37
C HIS A 535 4.46 -4.79 -26.37
N ILE A 536 4.07 -6.06 -26.58
CA ILE A 536 2.92 -6.41 -27.41
C ILE A 536 1.61 -5.80 -26.91
N TYR A 537 1.49 -5.50 -25.61
CA TYR A 537 0.29 -4.90 -25.02
C TYR A 537 0.20 -3.38 -25.21
N ASP A 538 1.07 -2.78 -26.03
CA ASP A 538 0.82 -1.40 -26.48
C ASP A 538 -0.54 -1.32 -27.20
N PRO A 539 -1.43 -0.38 -26.83
CA PRO A 539 -2.71 -0.17 -27.51
C PRO A 539 -2.60 0.09 -29.01
N GLY A 540 -1.44 0.56 -29.49
CA GLY A 540 -1.15 0.74 -30.90
C GLY A 540 -0.96 -0.57 -31.68
N HIS A 541 -0.77 -1.70 -31.00
CA HIS A 541 -0.56 -2.99 -31.64
C HIS A 541 -1.85 -3.79 -31.83
N SER A 542 -1.90 -4.52 -32.94
CA SER A 542 -3.00 -5.46 -33.21
C SER A 542 -2.75 -6.83 -32.58
N LEU A 543 -3.81 -7.61 -32.41
CA LEU A 543 -3.70 -9.01 -31.96
C LEU A 543 -2.81 -9.85 -32.88
N LEU A 544 -2.83 -9.59 -34.20
CA LEU A 544 -1.97 -10.27 -35.17
C LEU A 544 -0.49 -9.93 -34.96
N TYR A 545 -0.18 -8.67 -34.64
CA TYR A 545 1.17 -8.28 -34.26
C TYR A 545 1.62 -9.03 -33.00
N ALA A 546 0.79 -9.05 -31.97
CA ALA A 546 1.07 -9.76 -30.72
C ALA A 546 1.32 -11.26 -30.95
N TRP A 547 0.49 -11.92 -31.74
CA TRP A 547 0.69 -13.33 -32.11
C TRP A 547 1.97 -13.58 -32.90
N LYS A 548 2.31 -12.70 -33.85
CA LYS A 548 3.58 -12.79 -34.59
C LYS A 548 4.78 -12.70 -33.64
N GLU A 549 4.73 -11.76 -32.70
CA GLU A 549 5.80 -11.57 -31.71
C GLU A 549 5.91 -12.73 -30.73
N ILE A 550 4.79 -13.27 -30.23
CA ILE A 550 4.80 -14.46 -29.36
C ILE A 550 5.37 -15.67 -30.10
N CYS A 551 4.94 -15.92 -31.35
CA CYS A 551 5.51 -16.98 -32.18
C CYS A 551 7.01 -16.81 -32.42
N ARG A 552 7.47 -15.58 -32.71
CA ARG A 552 8.89 -15.27 -32.87
C ARG A 552 9.67 -15.58 -31.59
N HIS A 553 9.16 -15.16 -30.45
CA HIS A 553 9.76 -15.39 -29.13
C HIS A 553 9.82 -16.88 -28.75
N TRP A 554 8.76 -17.65 -28.98
CA TRP A 554 8.77 -19.09 -28.74
C TRP A 554 9.72 -19.83 -29.69
N HIS A 555 9.85 -19.38 -30.94
CA HIS A 555 10.84 -19.91 -31.87
C HIS A 555 12.27 -19.65 -31.37
N LEU A 556 12.56 -18.43 -30.91
CA LEU A 556 13.85 -18.08 -30.31
C LEU A 556 14.13 -18.95 -29.08
N LEU A 557 13.16 -19.08 -28.18
CA LEU A 557 13.27 -19.91 -26.97
C LEU A 557 13.55 -21.37 -27.32
N TYR A 558 12.83 -21.94 -28.28
CA TYR A 558 13.08 -23.29 -28.81
C TYR A 558 14.49 -23.42 -29.38
N LYS A 559 14.92 -22.48 -30.23
CA LYS A 559 16.24 -22.50 -30.88
C LYS A 559 17.36 -22.44 -29.86
N ILE A 560 17.29 -21.50 -28.92
CA ILE A 560 18.28 -21.30 -27.85
C ILE A 560 18.37 -22.56 -27.00
N SER A 561 17.22 -23.08 -26.53
CA SER A 561 17.20 -24.27 -25.69
C SER A 561 17.76 -25.51 -26.40
N ARG A 562 17.42 -25.72 -27.67
CA ARG A 562 17.96 -26.82 -28.49
C ARG A 562 19.47 -26.72 -28.70
N LEU A 563 20.00 -25.51 -28.92
CA LEU A 563 21.43 -25.29 -29.10
C LEU A 563 22.18 -25.52 -27.79
N ASN A 564 21.69 -24.99 -26.67
CA ASN A 564 22.26 -25.24 -25.36
C ASN A 564 22.24 -26.74 -25.01
N ALA A 565 21.12 -27.43 -25.25
CA ALA A 565 21.01 -28.87 -25.01
C ALA A 565 22.05 -29.68 -25.79
N ARG A 566 22.29 -29.31 -27.05
CA ARG A 566 23.31 -29.96 -27.89
C ARG A 566 24.74 -29.61 -27.49
N GLN A 567 25.05 -28.32 -27.33
CA GLN A 567 26.41 -27.84 -27.08
C GLN A 567 26.92 -28.20 -25.67
N LYS A 568 26.01 -28.29 -24.69
CA LYS A 568 26.35 -28.57 -23.29
C LYS A 568 25.91 -29.97 -22.83
N THR A 569 25.47 -30.81 -23.76
CA THR A 569 24.98 -32.18 -23.49
C THR A 569 23.91 -32.21 -22.39
N LEU A 570 23.03 -31.20 -22.37
CA LEU A 570 21.94 -31.13 -21.39
C LEU A 570 20.73 -31.92 -21.91
N VAL A 571 20.09 -32.65 -21.01
CA VAL A 571 18.85 -33.36 -21.31
C VAL A 571 17.68 -32.38 -21.15
N LEU A 572 16.83 -32.29 -22.18
CA LEU A 572 15.59 -31.53 -22.06
C LEU A 572 14.67 -32.21 -21.04
N MET A 573 13.96 -31.39 -20.27
CA MET A 573 13.09 -31.84 -19.20
C MET A 573 12.03 -32.80 -19.74
N ASN A 574 11.86 -33.93 -19.07
CA ASN A 574 10.84 -34.90 -19.42
C ASN A 574 9.49 -34.55 -18.75
N SER A 575 8.41 -35.25 -19.13
CA SER A 575 7.08 -34.95 -18.63
C SER A 575 6.94 -35.08 -17.11
N ARG A 576 7.66 -36.01 -16.47
CA ARG A 576 7.60 -36.20 -15.01
C ARG A 576 8.20 -35.00 -14.28
N GLU A 577 9.36 -34.53 -14.75
CA GLU A 577 10.04 -33.36 -14.20
C GLU A 577 9.22 -32.08 -14.41
N GLY A 578 8.62 -31.90 -15.59
CA GLY A 578 7.78 -30.74 -15.87
C GLY A 578 6.49 -30.70 -15.05
N ILE A 579 5.84 -31.85 -14.85
CA ILE A 579 4.68 -31.94 -13.95
C ILE A 579 5.08 -31.64 -12.50
N LYS A 580 6.24 -32.11 -12.04
CA LYS A 580 6.78 -31.79 -10.71
C LYS A 580 6.99 -30.27 -10.56
N MET A 581 7.64 -29.65 -11.54
CA MET A 581 7.86 -28.19 -11.58
C MET A 581 6.54 -27.41 -11.43
N ILE A 582 5.51 -27.75 -12.22
CA ILE A 582 4.19 -27.10 -12.14
C ILE A 582 3.52 -27.33 -10.77
N ARG A 583 3.62 -28.54 -10.22
CA ARG A 583 3.04 -28.88 -8.92
C ARG A 583 3.69 -28.11 -7.78
N ASP A 584 5.02 -28.03 -7.76
CA ASP A 584 5.79 -27.32 -6.74
C ASP A 584 5.47 -25.81 -6.79
N HIS A 585 5.34 -25.26 -7.99
CA HIS A 585 4.93 -23.88 -8.20
C HIS A 585 3.50 -23.61 -7.66
N HIS A 586 2.50 -24.41 -8.02
CA HIS A 586 1.13 -24.25 -7.52
C HIS A 586 1.03 -24.40 -6.00
N ARG A 587 1.78 -25.33 -5.40
CA ARG A 587 1.83 -25.49 -3.95
C ARG A 587 2.32 -24.21 -3.27
N TYR A 588 3.39 -23.60 -3.82
CA TYR A 588 3.94 -22.36 -3.29
C TYR A 588 2.97 -21.17 -3.43
N LEU A 589 2.34 -20.99 -4.60
CA LEU A 589 1.37 -19.91 -4.82
C LEU A 589 0.21 -19.94 -3.82
N LYS A 590 -0.29 -21.13 -3.45
CA LYS A 590 -1.33 -21.27 -2.42
C LYS A 590 -0.87 -20.72 -1.06
N THR A 591 0.39 -20.90 -0.70
CA THR A 591 0.96 -20.36 0.55
C THR A 591 1.03 -18.83 0.55
N ILE A 592 1.26 -18.20 -0.61
CA ILE A 592 1.28 -16.73 -0.74
C ILE A 592 -0.14 -16.14 -0.64
N THR A 593 -1.13 -16.80 -1.24
CA THR A 593 -2.50 -16.26 -1.43
C THR A 593 -3.45 -16.46 -0.24
N GLN A 594 -3.09 -17.31 0.72
CA GLN A 594 -3.86 -17.56 1.96
C GLN A 594 -3.51 -16.59 3.11
N VAL A 595 -3.13 -15.35 2.80
CA VAL A 595 -2.71 -14.33 3.78
C VAL A 595 -3.53 -13.07 3.66
#